data_AF-A0A969J7V6-F1
#
_entry.id   AF-A0A969J7V6-F1
#
_cell.length_a   1.000
_cell.length_b   1.000
_cell.length_c   1.000
_cell.angle_alpha   90.00
_cell.angle_beta   90.00
_cell.angle_gamma   90.00
#
_symmetry.space_group_name_H-M   'P 1'
#
loop_
_entity.id
_entity.type
_entity.pdbx_description
1 polymer ?
#
loop_
_entity_poly.entity_id
_entity_poly.type
_entity_poly.pdbx_seq_one_letter_code
_entity_poly.pdbx_strand_id
1 'polypeptide(L)'
;MTINLLPTIQTPLSLAFSAITLSFLGTVPVQAASLTYSGDTTNGPTFNRPAAPGFEGLNDPITELSGNGTAVPFFSQGFSVEAAGFYDVIGTQNFDGLQFLYQDGFDPINPLTNLLVGSDSFPDPGNSSFMDLSLMADTQYFLVTTGFDNTDISFGSFTNTITGPGNIALAADPKPVPEPSMILGTVFSLVYSRLLLKRQLKQQGQP
;
A
#
# COMPACT_ATOMS: atom_id res chain seq x y z
N MET A 1 50.67 -23.24 82.37
CA MET A 1 50.16 -21.90 82.05
C MET A 1 50.16 -21.79 80.53
N THR A 2 49.05 -22.17 79.91
CA THR A 2 48.89 -22.36 78.47
C THR A 2 48.46 -21.04 77.82
N ILE A 3 49.21 -20.61 76.81
CA ILE A 3 49.01 -19.36 76.08
C ILE A 3 48.14 -19.67 74.85
N ASN A 4 46.91 -19.15 74.82
CA ASN A 4 46.04 -19.19 73.64
C ASN A 4 46.32 -17.97 72.76
N LEU A 5 46.77 -18.20 71.52
CA LEU A 5 46.89 -17.17 70.49
C LEU A 5 45.55 -17.11 69.71
N LEU A 6 44.96 -15.91 69.60
CA LEU A 6 43.79 -15.67 68.74
C LEU A 6 44.20 -15.71 67.26
N PRO A 7 43.31 -16.20 66.35
CA PRO A 7 43.51 -16.04 64.92
C PRO A 7 43.04 -14.66 64.45
N THR A 8 43.89 -14.01 63.65
CA THR A 8 43.59 -12.77 62.93
C THR A 8 42.68 -13.08 61.73
N ILE A 9 41.47 -12.51 61.70
CA ILE A 9 40.57 -12.56 60.54
C ILE A 9 40.95 -11.42 59.60
N GLN A 10 41.44 -11.74 58.40
CA GLN A 10 41.58 -10.79 57.29
C GLN A 10 40.38 -10.95 56.35
N THR A 11 39.50 -9.95 56.31
CA THR A 11 38.44 -9.82 55.29
C THR A 11 39.01 -9.17 54.02
N PRO A 12 38.86 -9.76 52.82
CA PRO A 12 39.19 -9.07 51.59
C PRO A 12 38.05 -8.10 51.21
N LEU A 13 38.37 -6.81 51.16
CA LEU A 13 37.52 -5.76 50.62
C LEU A 13 37.48 -5.92 49.09
N SER A 14 36.41 -6.50 48.54
CA SER A 14 36.20 -6.56 47.09
C SER A 14 35.63 -5.22 46.62
N LEU A 15 36.46 -4.39 45.96
CA LEU A 15 35.98 -3.23 45.22
C LEU A 15 35.31 -3.70 43.93
N ALA A 16 33.98 -3.66 43.90
CA ALA A 16 33.21 -3.79 42.67
C ALA A 16 33.28 -2.47 41.88
N PHE A 17 34.00 -2.48 40.76
CA PHE A 17 33.93 -1.40 39.77
C PHE A 17 32.66 -1.59 38.92
N SER A 18 31.58 -0.89 39.27
CA SER A 18 30.42 -0.76 38.39
C SER A 18 30.75 0.20 37.25
N ALA A 19 31.12 -0.34 36.08
CA ALA A 19 31.24 0.45 34.86
C ALA A 19 29.84 0.75 34.31
N ILE A 20 29.34 1.96 34.56
CA ILE A 20 28.16 2.49 33.88
C ILE A 20 28.60 2.86 32.46
N THR A 21 28.30 1.98 31.50
CA THR A 21 28.46 2.26 30.07
C THR A 21 27.27 3.13 29.64
N LEU A 22 27.50 4.43 29.53
CA LEU A 22 26.53 5.37 28.97
C LEU A 22 26.59 5.25 27.44
N SER A 23 25.71 4.42 26.87
CA SER A 23 25.51 4.33 25.43
C SER A 23 24.94 5.66 24.92
N PHE A 24 25.78 6.51 24.33
CA PHE A 24 25.31 7.64 23.55
C PHE A 24 24.62 7.08 22.29
N LEU A 25 23.29 6.97 22.33
CA LEU A 25 22.49 6.83 21.12
C LEU A 25 22.58 8.18 20.39
N GLY A 26 23.57 8.32 19.52
CA GLY A 26 23.66 9.47 18.63
C GLY A 26 22.42 9.46 17.73
N THR A 27 21.57 10.46 17.87
CA THR A 27 20.47 10.68 16.92
C THR A 27 21.09 11.12 15.61
N VAL A 28 21.07 10.27 14.59
CA VAL A 28 21.34 10.69 13.21
C VAL A 28 20.30 11.76 12.88
N PRO A 29 20.70 12.95 12.38
CA PRO A 29 19.72 13.94 11.94
C PRO A 29 18.89 13.30 10.83
N VAL A 30 17.61 13.11 11.13
CA VAL A 30 16.60 12.65 10.19
C VAL A 30 16.33 13.82 9.24
N GLN A 31 16.87 13.75 8.02
CA GLN A 31 16.70 14.79 7.03
C GLN A 31 15.35 14.60 6.34
N ALA A 32 14.48 15.60 6.44
CA ALA A 32 13.22 15.60 5.70
C ALA A 32 13.47 15.35 4.20
N ALA A 33 12.85 14.31 3.67
CA ALA A 33 12.86 13.96 2.27
C ALA A 33 11.51 14.34 1.64
N SER A 34 11.57 14.74 0.37
CA SER A 34 10.38 14.99 -0.45
C SER A 34 10.56 14.28 -1.78
N LEU A 35 9.51 13.59 -2.22
CA LEU A 35 9.46 12.86 -3.47
C LEU A 35 8.19 13.25 -4.22
N THR A 36 8.35 13.66 -5.46
CA THR A 36 7.24 13.99 -6.37
C THR A 36 7.22 13.03 -7.54
N TYR A 37 6.03 12.58 -7.93
CA TYR A 37 5.80 11.84 -9.16
C TYR A 37 4.48 12.27 -9.81
N SER A 38 4.37 12.04 -11.11
CA SER A 38 3.18 12.41 -11.89
C SER A 38 2.69 11.20 -12.69
N GLY A 39 1.41 11.23 -13.06
CA GLY A 39 0.78 10.19 -13.87
C GLY A 39 -0.49 10.70 -14.54
N ASP A 40 -1.23 9.78 -15.17
CA ASP A 40 -2.50 10.03 -15.83
C ASP A 40 -3.41 8.80 -15.65
N THR A 41 -4.66 9.04 -15.22
CA THR A 41 -5.66 7.97 -15.06
C THR A 41 -6.47 7.72 -16.34
N THR A 42 -6.30 8.54 -17.38
CA THR A 42 -7.01 8.41 -18.66
C THR A 42 -6.77 7.03 -19.30
N ASN A 43 -7.84 6.33 -19.65
CA ASN A 43 -7.82 4.96 -20.17
C ASN A 43 -7.19 3.91 -19.23
N GLY A 44 -7.00 4.26 -17.95
CA GLY A 44 -6.51 3.34 -16.93
C GLY A 44 -7.49 2.22 -16.60
N PRO A 45 -7.04 1.19 -15.85
CA PRO A 45 -7.94 0.20 -15.28
C PRO A 45 -8.97 0.90 -14.38
N THR A 46 -10.16 0.31 -14.27
CA THR A 46 -11.24 0.84 -13.45
C THR A 46 -11.53 -0.06 -12.26
N PHE A 47 -12.12 0.53 -11.22
CA PHE A 47 -12.59 -0.20 -10.04
C PHE A 47 -13.80 0.50 -9.42
N ASN A 48 -14.51 -0.23 -8.55
CA ASN A 48 -15.50 0.38 -7.67
C ASN A 48 -14.76 0.94 -6.47
N ARG A 49 -14.54 2.26 -6.43
CA ARG A 49 -13.71 2.88 -5.39
C ARG A 49 -14.37 2.74 -4.00
N PRO A 50 -13.58 2.78 -2.92
CA PRO A 50 -14.14 3.02 -1.60
C PRO A 50 -14.95 4.31 -1.58
N ALA A 51 -15.97 4.35 -0.74
CA ALA A 51 -16.66 5.60 -0.48
C ALA A 51 -15.72 6.56 0.28
N ALA A 52 -15.77 7.85 -0.03
CA ALA A 52 -14.80 8.81 0.47
C ALA A 52 -15.38 9.72 1.57
N PRO A 53 -14.59 10.08 2.60
CA PRO A 53 -14.96 11.18 3.49
C PRO A 53 -15.05 12.48 2.70
N GLY A 54 -15.98 13.38 3.06
CA GLY A 54 -16.23 14.60 2.27
C GLY A 54 -17.63 14.60 1.67
N PHE A 55 -17.75 14.60 0.33
CA PHE A 55 -19.05 14.71 -0.34
C PHE A 55 -20.01 13.57 0.01
N GLU A 56 -19.50 12.33 0.14
CA GLU A 56 -20.29 11.16 0.53
C GLU A 56 -20.54 11.09 2.05
N GLY A 57 -20.00 12.05 2.83
CA GLY A 57 -20.34 12.24 4.24
C GLY A 57 -19.81 11.17 5.20
N LEU A 58 -18.84 10.36 4.76
CA LEU A 58 -18.26 9.30 5.57
C LEU A 58 -17.10 9.80 6.43
N ASN A 59 -16.70 8.98 7.41
CA ASN A 59 -15.50 9.17 8.22
C ASN A 59 -14.71 7.87 8.20
N ASP A 60 -13.40 7.96 8.45
CA ASP A 60 -12.59 6.76 8.64
C ASP A 60 -12.98 6.00 9.92
N PRO A 61 -12.93 4.65 9.92
CA PRO A 61 -12.54 3.81 8.79
C PRO A 61 -13.65 3.71 7.73
N ILE A 62 -13.25 3.80 6.45
CA ILE A 62 -14.13 3.53 5.32
C ILE A 62 -14.46 2.03 5.29
N THR A 63 -15.74 1.69 5.28
CA THR A 63 -16.22 0.30 5.34
C THR A 63 -17.15 -0.08 4.19
N GLU A 64 -17.36 0.82 3.23
CA GLU A 64 -18.28 0.62 2.12
C GLU A 64 -17.72 1.16 0.79
N LEU A 65 -18.26 0.62 -0.30
CA LEU A 65 -17.95 1.05 -1.66
C LEU A 65 -18.86 2.19 -2.06
N SER A 66 -18.37 3.04 -2.97
CA SER A 66 -19.14 4.16 -3.49
C SER A 66 -20.32 3.72 -4.35
N GLY A 67 -21.43 4.44 -4.23
CA GLY A 67 -22.54 4.37 -5.19
C GLY A 67 -22.32 5.23 -6.43
N ASN A 68 -21.43 6.22 -6.36
CA ASN A 68 -21.13 7.19 -7.42
C ASN A 68 -19.98 6.73 -8.32
N GLY A 69 -18.91 6.20 -7.72
CA GLY A 69 -17.69 5.76 -8.40
C GLY A 69 -17.61 4.25 -8.58
N THR A 70 -18.54 3.67 -9.33
CA THR A 70 -18.63 2.20 -9.47
C THR A 70 -17.63 1.59 -10.48
N ALA A 71 -17.07 2.42 -11.37
CA ALA A 71 -16.12 2.00 -12.40
C ALA A 71 -15.23 3.17 -12.82
N VAL A 72 -14.45 3.69 -11.87
CA VAL A 72 -13.62 4.89 -12.09
C VAL A 72 -12.20 4.51 -12.44
N PRO A 73 -11.55 5.16 -13.44
CA PRO A 73 -10.15 4.93 -13.74
C PRO A 73 -9.24 5.26 -12.56
N PHE A 74 -8.16 4.49 -12.39
CA PHE A 74 -7.21 4.71 -11.30
C PHE A 74 -5.76 4.54 -11.73
N PHE A 75 -4.87 5.13 -10.95
CA PHE A 75 -3.43 4.88 -10.98
C PHE A 75 -2.98 4.49 -9.57
N SER A 76 -2.21 3.41 -9.45
CA SER A 76 -1.70 2.93 -8.17
C SER A 76 -0.18 2.95 -8.16
N GLN A 77 0.42 3.72 -7.25
CA GLN A 77 1.87 3.76 -7.05
C GLN A 77 2.24 3.10 -5.72
N GLY A 78 3.01 2.02 -5.79
CA GLY A 78 3.66 1.47 -4.60
C GLY A 78 4.79 2.37 -4.11
N PHE A 79 4.94 2.55 -2.81
CA PHE A 79 6.12 3.19 -2.22
C PHE A 79 6.43 2.62 -0.83
N SER A 80 7.66 2.82 -0.36
CA SER A 80 8.08 2.55 1.02
C SER A 80 8.87 3.72 1.58
N VAL A 81 9.03 3.74 2.90
CA VAL A 81 9.77 4.77 3.62
C VAL A 81 10.90 4.13 4.43
N GLU A 82 12.06 4.79 4.51
CA GLU A 82 13.21 4.29 5.27
C GLU A 82 13.15 4.61 6.77
N ALA A 83 12.32 5.57 7.17
CA ALA A 83 12.14 5.95 8.58
C ALA A 83 10.66 5.93 8.95
N ALA A 84 10.34 5.37 10.12
CA ALA A 84 9.01 5.51 10.69
C ALA A 84 8.80 6.96 11.15
N GLY A 85 7.58 7.47 10.99
CA GLY A 85 7.24 8.82 11.42
C GLY A 85 6.01 9.36 10.72
N PHE A 86 5.83 10.68 10.82
CA PHE A 86 4.72 11.39 10.19
C PHE A 86 5.09 11.84 8.79
N TYR A 87 4.24 11.51 7.83
CA TYR A 87 4.38 11.85 6.43
C TYR A 87 3.16 12.63 5.95
N ASP A 88 3.43 13.61 5.10
CA ASP A 88 2.42 14.35 4.37
C ASP A 88 2.37 13.86 2.93
N VAL A 89 1.16 13.67 2.42
CA VAL A 89 0.89 13.29 1.04
C VAL A 89 -0.04 14.33 0.46
N ILE A 90 0.36 14.93 -0.67
CA ILE A 90 -0.42 15.94 -1.38
C ILE A 90 -0.56 15.48 -2.81
N GLY A 91 -1.81 15.27 -3.26
CA GLY A 91 -2.17 15.08 -4.65
C GLY A 91 -2.77 16.33 -5.26
N THR A 92 -2.27 16.72 -6.43
CA THR A 92 -2.88 17.73 -7.29
C THR A 92 -3.35 17.06 -8.57
N GLN A 93 -4.62 17.19 -8.89
CA GLN A 93 -5.32 16.60 -10.02
C GLN A 93 -5.96 17.71 -10.87
N ASN A 94 -6.02 17.52 -12.19
CA ASN A 94 -6.76 18.41 -13.09
C ASN A 94 -8.22 17.97 -13.32
N PHE A 95 -8.73 17.13 -12.44
CA PHE A 95 -10.03 16.46 -12.53
C PHE A 95 -10.63 16.36 -11.11
N ASP A 96 -11.90 15.95 -11.01
CA ASP A 96 -12.57 15.70 -9.73
C ASP A 96 -11.98 14.44 -9.09
N GLY A 97 -10.94 14.65 -8.28
CA GLY A 97 -9.97 13.64 -7.88
C GLY A 97 -10.01 13.31 -6.39
N LEU A 98 -9.71 12.05 -6.09
CA LEU A 98 -9.62 11.46 -4.76
C LEU A 98 -8.32 10.69 -4.62
N GLN A 99 -7.89 10.48 -3.39
CA GLN A 99 -6.78 9.59 -3.05
C GLN A 99 -7.19 8.56 -1.99
N PHE A 100 -6.63 7.36 -2.11
CA PHE A 100 -6.74 6.31 -1.10
C PHE A 100 -5.36 5.73 -0.82
N LEU A 101 -5.05 5.50 0.45
CA LEU A 101 -3.81 4.87 0.87
C LEU A 101 -4.07 3.46 1.39
N TYR A 102 -3.30 2.50 0.89
CA TYR A 102 -3.35 1.11 1.32
C TYR A 102 -2.01 0.71 1.93
N GLN A 103 -2.05 -0.23 2.87
CA GLN A 103 -0.86 -0.90 3.42
C GLN A 103 -0.74 -2.31 2.86
N ASP A 104 0.48 -2.83 2.71
CA ASP A 104 0.81 -4.22 2.34
C ASP A 104 0.35 -4.69 0.94
N GLY A 105 -0.75 -4.16 0.40
CA GLY A 105 -1.27 -4.52 -0.93
C GLY A 105 -2.52 -3.71 -1.29
N PHE A 106 -2.68 -3.42 -2.59
CA PHE A 106 -3.90 -2.90 -3.18
C PHE A 106 -4.51 -3.94 -4.14
N ASP A 107 -5.81 -4.21 -4.00
CA ASP A 107 -6.58 -5.10 -4.88
C ASP A 107 -7.83 -4.37 -5.39
N PRO A 108 -7.93 -4.03 -6.70
CA PRO A 108 -9.08 -3.32 -7.24
C PRO A 108 -10.37 -4.16 -7.24
N ILE A 109 -10.29 -5.48 -7.06
CA ILE A 109 -11.46 -6.35 -6.92
C ILE A 109 -11.99 -6.32 -5.47
N ASN A 110 -11.12 -6.11 -4.49
CA ASN A 110 -11.46 -6.04 -3.07
C ASN A 110 -10.92 -4.76 -2.41
N PRO A 111 -11.37 -3.56 -2.85
CA PRO A 111 -10.68 -2.29 -2.52
C PRO A 111 -10.95 -1.77 -1.11
N LEU A 112 -11.66 -2.52 -0.26
CA LEU A 112 -11.72 -2.25 1.19
C LEU A 112 -10.65 -3.03 1.97
N THR A 113 -9.95 -3.96 1.31
CA THR A 113 -8.89 -4.76 1.93
C THR A 113 -7.63 -3.91 2.06
N ASN A 114 -7.06 -3.88 3.26
CA ASN A 114 -5.87 -3.10 3.63
C ASN A 114 -5.95 -1.58 3.40
N LEU A 115 -7.16 -1.04 3.22
CA LEU A 115 -7.39 0.40 3.14
C LEU A 115 -7.06 1.04 4.49
N LEU A 116 -6.21 2.06 4.48
CA LEU A 116 -5.88 2.84 5.67
C LEU A 116 -6.75 4.08 5.80
N VAL A 117 -6.85 4.85 4.71
CA VAL A 117 -7.47 6.18 4.71
C VAL A 117 -7.85 6.61 3.28
N GLY A 118 -8.88 7.43 3.16
CA GLY A 118 -9.28 8.11 1.92
C GLY A 118 -9.34 9.63 2.10
N SER A 119 -9.13 10.37 1.02
CA SER A 119 -9.17 11.84 1.01
C SER A 119 -9.88 12.31 -0.26
N ASP A 120 -10.94 13.07 -0.05
CA ASP A 120 -11.69 13.78 -1.09
C ASP A 120 -11.21 15.22 -1.17
N SER A 121 -11.14 15.73 -2.39
CA SER A 121 -10.78 17.12 -2.65
C SER A 121 -11.92 18.10 -2.35
N PHE A 122 -13.12 17.62 -2.01
CA PHE A 122 -14.27 18.45 -1.67
C PHE A 122 -13.99 19.45 -0.51
N PRO A 123 -14.40 20.74 -0.64
CA PRO A 123 -15.17 21.34 -1.73
C PRO A 123 -14.35 21.90 -2.91
N ASP A 124 -13.01 21.83 -2.86
CA ASP A 124 -12.11 22.38 -3.86
C ASP A 124 -11.58 21.27 -4.79
N PRO A 125 -12.33 20.90 -5.85
CA PRO A 125 -11.98 19.76 -6.68
C PRO A 125 -10.56 19.87 -7.22
N GLY A 126 -9.84 18.77 -7.16
CA GLY A 126 -8.52 18.63 -7.75
C GLY A 126 -7.34 18.73 -6.78
N ASN A 127 -7.55 18.84 -5.46
CA ASN A 127 -6.49 18.63 -4.48
C ASN A 127 -6.95 17.71 -3.35
N SER A 128 -6.39 16.51 -3.28
CA SER A 128 -6.59 15.56 -2.17
C SER A 128 -5.30 15.46 -1.36
N SER A 129 -5.41 15.29 -0.03
CA SER A 129 -4.21 15.23 0.82
C SER A 129 -4.43 14.45 2.12
N PHE A 130 -3.33 13.93 2.64
CA PHE A 130 -3.24 13.31 3.96
C PHE A 130 -2.13 14.01 4.73
N MET A 131 -2.46 14.59 5.89
CA MET A 131 -1.46 15.25 6.76
C MET A 131 -1.15 14.36 7.95
N ASP A 132 0.09 14.40 8.42
CA ASP A 132 0.56 13.70 9.62
C ASP A 132 0.25 12.18 9.62
N LEU A 133 0.37 11.51 8.47
CA LEU A 133 0.19 10.06 8.38
C LEU A 133 1.33 9.33 9.09
N SER A 134 1.00 8.52 10.08
CA SER A 134 1.99 7.65 10.74
C SER A 134 2.32 6.47 9.83
N LEU A 135 3.49 6.52 9.18
CA LEU A 135 4.01 5.44 8.36
C LEU A 135 5.15 4.73 9.09
N MET A 136 5.26 3.43 8.85
CA MET A 136 6.29 2.56 9.40
C MET A 136 7.38 2.32 8.35
N ALA A 137 8.64 2.30 8.80
CA ALA A 137 9.75 1.90 7.95
C ALA A 137 9.56 0.46 7.44
N ASP A 138 10.15 0.16 6.28
CA ASP A 138 10.13 -1.18 5.66
C ASP A 138 8.72 -1.76 5.40
N THR A 139 7.69 -0.90 5.43
CA THR A 139 6.31 -1.25 5.10
C THR A 139 5.99 -0.79 3.68
N GLN A 140 5.35 -1.66 2.91
CA GLN A 140 4.91 -1.32 1.55
C GLN A 140 3.56 -0.62 1.63
N TYR A 141 3.47 0.56 1.02
CA TYR A 141 2.24 1.31 0.86
C TYR A 141 1.87 1.42 -0.61
N PHE A 142 0.59 1.67 -0.90
CA PHE A 142 0.09 1.95 -2.24
C PHE A 142 -0.79 3.20 -2.19
N LEU A 143 -0.34 4.25 -2.88
CA LEU A 143 -1.15 5.45 -3.08
C LEU A 143 -1.94 5.28 -4.38
N VAL A 144 -3.26 5.24 -4.25
CA VAL A 144 -4.19 5.14 -5.37
C VAL A 144 -4.77 6.52 -5.63
N THR A 145 -4.50 7.08 -6.80
CA THR A 145 -5.16 8.28 -7.32
C THR A 145 -6.28 7.86 -8.26
N THR A 146 -7.49 8.36 -8.04
CA THR A 146 -8.68 8.06 -8.86
C THR A 146 -9.65 9.24 -8.87
N GLY A 147 -10.72 9.16 -9.64
CA GLY A 147 -11.75 10.19 -9.69
C GLY A 147 -12.93 9.97 -8.74
N PHE A 148 -13.78 10.99 -8.64
CA PHE A 148 -14.98 10.96 -7.81
C PHE A 148 -16.06 10.03 -8.38
N ASP A 149 -16.36 10.08 -9.67
CA ASP A 149 -17.44 9.28 -10.25
C ASP A 149 -17.09 8.76 -11.66
N ASN A 150 -18.07 8.18 -12.35
CA ASN A 150 -17.85 7.59 -13.67
C ASN A 150 -17.90 8.63 -14.82
N THR A 151 -17.94 9.94 -14.52
CA THR A 151 -18.04 10.99 -15.55
C THR A 151 -16.69 11.30 -16.20
N ASP A 152 -16.72 12.05 -17.30
CA ASP A 152 -15.54 12.46 -18.06
C ASP A 152 -14.69 13.53 -17.37
N ILE A 153 -15.18 14.12 -16.28
CA ILE A 153 -14.45 15.06 -15.43
C ILE A 153 -13.75 14.38 -14.24
N SER A 154 -13.84 13.05 -14.13
CA SER A 154 -13.31 12.23 -13.03
C SER A 154 -12.07 11.42 -13.43
N PHE A 155 -11.30 11.89 -14.41
CA PHE A 155 -10.00 11.32 -14.74
C PHE A 155 -9.11 12.35 -15.44
N GLY A 156 -7.81 12.08 -15.45
CA GLY A 156 -6.82 12.94 -16.09
C GLY A 156 -5.45 12.85 -15.45
N SER A 157 -4.64 13.87 -15.73
CA SER A 157 -3.29 13.99 -15.21
C SER A 157 -3.27 14.40 -13.74
N PHE A 158 -2.32 13.88 -12.99
CA PHE A 158 -2.11 14.24 -11.60
C PHE A 158 -0.62 14.33 -11.26
N THR A 159 -0.32 14.95 -10.12
CA THR A 159 0.98 14.96 -9.48
C THR A 159 0.79 14.69 -7.99
N ASN A 160 1.53 13.73 -7.47
CA ASN A 160 1.55 13.38 -6.05
C ASN A 160 2.92 13.75 -5.46
N THR A 161 2.92 14.33 -4.26
CA THR A 161 4.12 14.65 -3.50
C THR A 161 4.01 14.02 -2.12
N ILE A 162 5.03 13.27 -1.72
CA ILE A 162 5.16 12.65 -0.40
C ILE A 162 6.33 13.33 0.30
N THR A 163 6.12 13.79 1.52
CA THR A 163 7.15 14.46 2.32
C THR A 163 7.19 13.88 3.73
N GLY A 164 8.38 13.65 4.28
CA GLY A 164 8.51 13.17 5.65
C GLY A 164 9.94 12.92 6.09
N PRO A 165 10.15 12.27 7.25
CA PRO A 165 11.44 12.20 7.93
C PRO A 165 12.53 11.37 7.24
N GLY A 166 12.16 10.28 6.56
CA GLY A 166 13.11 9.39 5.89
C GLY A 166 12.96 9.39 4.38
N ASN A 167 13.96 8.86 3.67
CA ASN A 167 13.90 8.68 2.22
C ASN A 167 12.64 7.90 1.83
N ILE A 168 12.09 8.27 0.67
CA ILE A 168 10.90 7.67 0.09
C ILE A 168 11.32 6.99 -1.20
N ALA A 169 11.02 5.71 -1.33
CA ALA A 169 11.32 4.92 -2.52
C ALA A 169 10.03 4.52 -3.21
N LEU A 170 9.90 4.83 -4.50
CA LEU A 170 8.82 4.25 -5.31
C LEU A 170 9.16 2.79 -5.59
N ALA A 171 8.16 1.93 -5.48
CA ALA A 171 8.22 0.63 -6.13
C ALA A 171 8.40 0.88 -7.63
N ALA A 172 9.41 0.25 -8.23
CA ALA A 172 9.48 0.18 -9.69
C ALA A 172 8.14 -0.36 -10.20
N ASP A 173 7.62 0.22 -11.29
CA ASP A 173 6.34 -0.18 -11.89
C ASP A 173 6.13 -1.68 -11.73
N PRO A 174 4.96 -2.13 -11.23
CA PRO A 174 4.73 -3.55 -11.09
C PRO A 174 5.04 -4.19 -12.43
N LYS A 175 6.05 -5.06 -12.45
CA LYS A 175 6.31 -5.91 -13.62
C LYS A 175 4.95 -6.42 -14.06
N PRO A 176 4.55 -6.26 -15.33
CA PRO A 176 3.21 -6.62 -15.77
C PRO A 176 2.91 -7.98 -15.17
N VAL A 177 1.95 -7.99 -14.24
CA VAL A 177 1.48 -9.23 -13.63
C VAL A 177 1.17 -10.09 -14.84
N PRO A 178 1.89 -11.21 -15.07
CA PRO A 178 1.59 -12.05 -16.21
C PRO A 178 0.11 -12.36 -16.07
N GLU A 179 -0.70 -11.93 -17.04
CA GLU A 179 -2.14 -12.20 -16.97
C GLU A 179 -2.27 -13.68 -16.61
N PRO A 180 -3.10 -14.03 -15.60
CA PRO A 180 -3.21 -15.40 -15.14
C PRO A 180 -3.39 -16.23 -16.39
N SER A 181 -2.36 -17.03 -16.72
CA SER A 181 -2.22 -17.60 -18.06
C SER A 181 -3.56 -18.23 -18.36
N MET A 182 -4.35 -17.61 -19.25
CA MET A 182 -5.63 -18.19 -19.61
C MET A 182 -5.26 -19.56 -20.11
N ILE A 183 -5.57 -20.57 -19.30
CA ILE A 183 -5.19 -21.93 -19.55
C ILE A 183 -5.69 -22.19 -20.96
N LEU A 184 -4.76 -22.36 -21.90
CA LEU A 184 -4.99 -22.71 -23.30
C LEU A 184 -5.55 -24.15 -23.39
N GLY A 185 -6.36 -24.58 -22.42
CA GLY A 185 -6.93 -25.90 -22.23
C GLY A 185 -8.46 -25.93 -22.43
N THR A 186 -9.15 -24.79 -22.48
CA THR A 186 -10.60 -24.76 -22.78
C THR A 186 -10.91 -24.81 -24.28
N VAL A 187 -9.97 -24.43 -25.17
CA VAL A 187 -10.22 -24.49 -26.63
C VAL A 187 -9.95 -25.88 -27.22
N PHE A 188 -8.99 -26.65 -26.69
CA PHE A 188 -8.76 -28.01 -27.16
C PHE A 188 -9.86 -29.01 -26.77
N SER A 189 -10.52 -28.80 -25.63
CA SER A 189 -11.58 -29.71 -25.15
C SER A 189 -12.82 -29.68 -26.06
N LEU A 190 -13.16 -28.54 -26.69
CA LEU A 190 -14.29 -28.44 -27.61
C LEU A 190 -14.00 -29.07 -28.99
N VAL A 191 -12.78 -28.94 -29.50
CA VAL A 191 -12.39 -29.55 -30.79
C VAL A 191 -12.25 -31.06 -30.66
N TYR A 192 -11.64 -31.56 -29.57
CA TYR A 192 -11.49 -33.00 -29.34
C TYR A 192 -12.85 -33.69 -29.08
N SER A 193 -13.76 -33.04 -28.34
CA SER A 193 -15.12 -33.56 -28.10
C SER A 193 -15.95 -33.63 -29.40
N ARG A 194 -15.86 -32.62 -30.29
CA ARG A 194 -16.53 -32.68 -31.59
C ARG A 194 -15.97 -33.74 -32.54
N LEU A 195 -14.66 -34.02 -32.47
CA LEU A 195 -14.02 -35.08 -33.27
C LEU A 195 -14.39 -36.48 -32.77
N LEU A 196 -14.45 -36.70 -31.45
CA LEU A 196 -14.89 -37.98 -30.88
C LEU A 196 -16.38 -38.25 -31.14
N LEU A 197 -17.25 -37.23 -31.04
CA LEU A 197 -18.67 -37.38 -31.33
C LEU A 197 -18.93 -37.75 -32.80
N LYS A 198 -18.19 -37.15 -33.75
CA LYS A 198 -18.28 -37.52 -35.18
C LYS A 198 -17.79 -38.94 -35.46
N ARG A 199 -16.77 -39.42 -34.74
CA ARG A 199 -16.26 -40.79 -34.89
C ARG A 199 -17.26 -41.83 -34.38
N GLN A 200 -17.89 -41.57 -33.23
CA GLN A 200 -18.89 -42.44 -32.62
C GLN A 200 -20.15 -42.56 -33.50
N LEU A 201 -20.65 -41.43 -34.03
CA LEU A 201 -21.84 -41.43 -34.91
C LEU A 201 -21.61 -42.16 -36.24
N LYS A 202 -20.38 -42.15 -36.77
CA LYS A 202 -20.05 -42.90 -37.99
C LYS A 202 -19.99 -44.42 -37.77
N GLN A 203 -19.64 -44.87 -36.56
CA GLN A 203 -19.60 -46.30 -36.21
C GLN A 203 -20.98 -46.88 -35.90
N GLN A 204 -21.94 -46.05 -35.45
CA GLN A 204 -23.32 -46.47 -35.20
C GLN A 204 -24.24 -46.36 -36.42
N GLY A 205 -23.74 -45.80 -37.54
CA GLY A 205 -24.52 -45.51 -38.74
C GLY A 205 -24.17 -46.34 -39.99
N GLN A 206 -23.46 -47.46 -39.86
CA GLN A 206 -23.34 -48.42 -40.96
C GLN A 206 -24.19 -49.66 -40.68
N PRO A 207 -25.10 -50.06 -41.60
CA PRO A 207 -25.75 -51.36 -41.54
C PRO A 207 -24.76 -52.52 -41.76
#